data_AF-A0A0G1N5B9-F1
#
_entry.id   AF-A0A0G1N5B9-F1
#
_cell.length_a   1.000
_cell.length_b   1.000
_cell.length_c   1.000
_cell.angle_alpha   90.00
_cell.angle_beta   90.00
_cell.angle_gamma   90.00
#
_symmetry.space_group_name_H-M   'P 1'
#
loop_
_entity.id
_entity.type
_entity.pdbx_description
1 polymer ?
#
loop_
_entity_poly.entity_id
_entity_poly.type
_entity_poly.pdbx_seq_one_letter_code
_entity_poly.pdbx_strand_id
1 'polypeptide(L)'
;MISKFFQEIVDILAELFKKQESWLILFLLGVGGLTIVALPSIGVFAAVSTAIRFVAYFWWFWLFLIIVPMLESTWLFWKQEVFKKSLKFILLEIKIPRIIEKSPQAMEQVLANLHTLRNAPGDVSERYREGEVTVWFSLEIASFGGEVHFYIRCQKKQKNLVDGNGLNEG
;
A
#
# COMPACT_ATOMS: atom_id res chain seq x y z
N MET A 1 6.32 -36.97 11.71
CA MET A 1 5.90 -36.94 10.28
C MET A 1 4.46 -36.47 10.15
N ILE A 2 3.52 -37.07 10.90
CA ILE A 2 2.09 -36.69 10.92
C ILE A 2 1.86 -35.23 11.38
N SER A 3 2.63 -34.75 12.36
CA SER A 3 2.52 -33.36 12.84
C SER A 3 2.95 -32.31 11.81
N LYS A 4 3.96 -32.60 10.98
CA LYS A 4 4.41 -31.70 9.91
C LYS A 4 3.35 -31.58 8.80
N PHE A 5 2.75 -32.71 8.41
CA PHE A 5 1.67 -32.74 7.43
C PHE A 5 0.43 -31.97 7.92
N PHE A 6 0.08 -32.10 9.21
CA PHE A 6 -1.04 -31.34 9.78
C PHE A 6 -0.77 -29.83 9.80
N GLN A 7 0.47 -29.42 10.09
CA GLN A 7 0.83 -28.00 10.00
C GLN A 7 0.83 -27.47 8.56
N GLU A 8 1.30 -28.24 7.59
CA GLU A 8 1.19 -27.87 6.17
C GLU A 8 -0.27 -27.70 5.72
N ILE A 9 -1.18 -28.57 6.17
CA ILE A 9 -2.62 -28.42 5.88
C ILE A 9 -3.18 -27.17 6.56
N VAL A 10 -2.80 -26.91 7.81
CA VAL A 10 -3.26 -25.72 8.54
C VAL A 10 -2.71 -24.45 7.90
N ASP A 11 -1.49 -24.45 7.40
CA ASP A 11 -0.86 -23.32 6.71
C ASP A 11 -1.53 -23.07 5.35
N ILE A 12 -1.79 -24.12 4.56
CA ILE A 12 -2.54 -24.03 3.30
C ILE A 12 -3.96 -23.52 3.56
N LEU A 13 -4.63 -24.00 4.61
CA LEU A 13 -5.95 -23.53 5.00
C LEU A 13 -5.90 -22.07 5.43
N ALA A 14 -4.95 -21.68 6.28
CA ALA A 14 -4.78 -20.30 6.72
C ALA A 14 -4.51 -19.35 5.56
N GLU A 15 -3.70 -19.79 4.58
CA GLU A 15 -3.42 -19.03 3.36
C GLU A 15 -4.65 -18.94 2.45
N LEU A 16 -5.46 -20.02 2.38
CA LEU A 16 -6.76 -20.00 1.72
C LEU A 16 -7.66 -18.96 2.40
N PHE A 17 -7.89 -19.04 3.71
CA PHE A 17 -8.80 -18.15 4.45
C PHE A 17 -8.41 -16.66 4.43
N LYS A 18 -7.12 -16.35 4.17
CA LYS A 18 -6.60 -14.98 4.13
C LYS A 18 -6.97 -14.22 2.85
N LYS A 19 -7.34 -14.94 1.79
CA LYS A 19 -7.73 -14.34 0.50
C LYS A 19 -9.23 -14.06 0.50
N GLN A 20 -9.61 -12.82 0.20
CA GLN A 20 -11.01 -12.35 0.17
C GLN A 20 -11.91 -13.22 -0.75
N GLU A 21 -11.33 -13.83 -1.79
CA GLU A 21 -11.97 -14.75 -2.74
C GLU A 21 -12.33 -16.13 -2.12
N SER A 22 -11.65 -16.56 -1.06
CA SER A 22 -11.80 -17.91 -0.52
C SER A 22 -13.07 -18.11 0.30
N TRP A 23 -13.62 -17.02 0.84
CA TRP A 23 -14.92 -17.02 1.47
C TRP A 23 -16.04 -17.36 0.48
N LEU A 24 -15.87 -16.97 -0.78
CA LEU A 24 -16.81 -17.31 -1.86
C LEU A 24 -16.75 -18.81 -2.18
N ILE A 25 -15.55 -19.39 -2.24
CA ILE A 25 -15.34 -20.81 -2.50
C ILE A 25 -15.94 -21.66 -1.36
N LEU A 26 -15.73 -21.26 -0.10
CA LEU A 26 -16.31 -21.95 1.06
C LEU A 26 -17.83 -21.82 1.13
N PHE A 27 -18.37 -20.66 0.75
CA PHE A 27 -19.82 -20.49 0.64
C PHE A 27 -20.41 -21.38 -0.46
N LEU A 28 -19.77 -21.46 -1.63
CA LEU A 28 -20.21 -22.34 -2.72
C LEU A 28 -20.10 -23.83 -2.38
N LEU A 29 -19.02 -24.25 -1.72
CA LEU A 29 -18.85 -25.62 -1.22
C LEU A 29 -19.84 -25.92 -0.09
N GLY A 30 -20.10 -24.95 0.79
CA GLY A 30 -21.07 -25.08 1.87
C GLY A 30 -22.51 -25.20 1.36
N VAL A 31 -22.92 -24.34 0.42
CA VAL A 31 -24.23 -24.42 -0.24
C VAL A 31 -24.35 -25.71 -1.04
N GLY A 32 -23.33 -26.08 -1.81
CA GLY A 32 -23.28 -27.34 -2.55
C GLY A 32 -23.40 -28.56 -1.63
N GLY A 33 -22.62 -28.61 -0.55
CA GLY A 33 -22.68 -29.68 0.44
C GLY A 33 -24.02 -29.75 1.17
N LEU A 34 -24.60 -28.60 1.53
CA LEU A 34 -25.89 -28.54 2.21
C LEU A 34 -27.04 -29.00 1.31
N THR A 35 -26.99 -28.74 0.00
CA THR A 35 -27.98 -29.27 -0.95
C THR A 35 -27.88 -30.79 -1.13
N ILE A 36 -26.68 -31.37 -1.05
CA ILE A 36 -26.45 -32.83 -1.15
C ILE A 36 -26.94 -33.54 0.13
N VAL A 37 -26.70 -32.94 1.30
CA VAL A 37 -27.10 -33.52 2.59
C VAL A 37 -28.60 -33.37 2.87
N ALA A 38 -29.21 -32.23 2.49
CA ALA A 38 -30.62 -31.96 2.75
C ALA A 38 -31.58 -32.73 1.81
N LEU A 39 -31.13 -33.10 0.60
CA LEU A 39 -31.96 -33.79 -0.40
C LEU A 39 -31.18 -34.97 -1.03
N PRO A 40 -30.99 -36.08 -0.30
CA PRO A 40 -30.16 -37.21 -0.74
C PRO A 40 -30.73 -38.00 -1.93
N SER A 41 -31.97 -37.73 -2.34
CA SER A 41 -32.62 -38.35 -3.49
C SER A 41 -32.29 -37.68 -4.84
N ILE A 42 -31.55 -36.56 -4.83
CA ILE A 42 -31.20 -35.80 -6.01
C ILE A 42 -29.82 -36.25 -6.50
N GLY A 43 -29.73 -36.82 -7.71
CA GLY A 43 -28.46 -37.23 -8.31
C GLY A 43 -27.49 -36.06 -8.50
N VAL A 44 -26.18 -36.35 -8.49
CA VAL A 44 -25.08 -35.35 -8.53
C VAL A 44 -25.26 -34.30 -9.63
N PHE A 45 -25.72 -34.71 -10.81
CA PHE A 45 -25.98 -33.81 -11.94
C PHE A 45 -27.05 -32.74 -11.62
N ALA A 46 -28.13 -33.13 -10.95
CA ALA A 46 -29.20 -32.23 -10.57
C ALA A 46 -28.77 -31.29 -9.42
N ALA A 47 -27.95 -31.77 -8.48
CA ALA A 47 -27.34 -30.93 -7.45
C ALA A 47 -26.47 -29.82 -8.07
N VAL A 48 -25.59 -30.16 -9.02
CA VAL A 48 -24.75 -29.18 -9.74
C VAL A 48 -25.60 -28.15 -10.49
N SER A 49 -26.63 -28.59 -11.21
CA SER A 49 -27.51 -27.66 -11.95
C SER A 49 -28.27 -26.69 -11.03
N THR A 50 -28.62 -27.14 -9.81
CA THR A 50 -29.31 -26.33 -8.81
C THR A 50 -28.37 -25.29 -8.20
N ALA A 51 -27.12 -25.68 -7.93
CA ALA A 51 -26.08 -24.75 -7.49
C ALA A 51 -25.80 -23.66 -8.54
N ILE A 52 -25.70 -24.02 -9.82
CA ILE A 52 -25.51 -23.04 -10.91
C ILE A 52 -26.69 -22.07 -10.98
N ARG A 53 -27.93 -22.55 -10.87
CA ARG A 53 -29.13 -21.69 -10.86
C ARG A 53 -29.17 -20.76 -9.64
N PHE A 54 -28.74 -21.24 -8.49
CA PHE A 54 -28.63 -20.43 -7.28
C PHE A 54 -27.62 -19.29 -7.47
N VAL A 55 -26.41 -19.60 -7.96
CA VAL A 55 -25.39 -18.57 -8.27
C VAL A 55 -25.90 -17.58 -9.30
N ALA A 56 -26.56 -18.05 -10.36
CA ALA A 56 -27.14 -17.20 -11.39
C ALA A 56 -28.29 -16.33 -10.86
N TYR A 57 -29.08 -16.79 -9.89
CA TYR A 57 -30.13 -15.99 -9.26
C TYR A 57 -29.56 -14.90 -8.33
N PHE A 58 -28.49 -15.22 -7.60
CA PHE A 58 -27.79 -14.30 -6.71
C PHE A 58 -26.66 -13.51 -7.40
N TRP A 59 -26.66 -13.43 -8.74
CA TRP A 59 -25.63 -12.74 -9.52
C TRP A 59 -25.40 -11.28 -9.08
N TRP A 60 -26.46 -10.59 -8.66
CA TRP A 60 -26.43 -9.21 -8.15
C TRP A 60 -25.65 -9.09 -6.82
N PHE A 61 -25.71 -10.11 -5.97
CA PHE A 61 -24.96 -10.16 -4.70
C PHE A 61 -23.46 -10.36 -4.96
N TRP A 62 -23.11 -11.30 -5.84
CA TRP A 62 -21.73 -11.52 -6.26
C TRP A 62 -21.13 -10.29 -6.95
N LEU A 63 -21.92 -9.62 -7.78
CA LEU A 63 -21.54 -8.40 -8.46
C LEU A 63 -21.24 -7.28 -7.46
N PHE A 64 -22.08 -7.08 -6.45
CA PHE A 64 -21.83 -6.09 -5.40
C PHE A 64 -20.55 -6.42 -4.59
N LEU A 65 -20.33 -7.68 -4.27
CA LEU A 65 -19.18 -8.13 -3.49
C LEU A 65 -17.84 -7.88 -4.20
N ILE A 66 -17.82 -7.96 -5.54
CA ILE A 66 -16.63 -7.66 -6.36
C ILE A 66 -16.48 -6.15 -6.61
N ILE A 67 -17.59 -5.46 -6.91
CA ILE A 67 -17.55 -4.05 -7.33
C ILE A 67 -17.21 -3.12 -6.17
N VAL A 68 -17.71 -3.36 -4.96
CA VAL A 68 -17.46 -2.50 -3.80
C VAL A 68 -15.97 -2.33 -3.49
N PRO A 69 -15.17 -3.39 -3.29
CA PRO A 69 -13.73 -3.24 -3.04
C PRO A 69 -12.97 -2.69 -4.25
N MET A 70 -13.44 -2.96 -5.47
CA MET A 70 -12.84 -2.42 -6.69
C MET A 70 -13.06 -0.91 -6.81
N LEU A 71 -14.26 -0.42 -6.44
CA LEU A 71 -14.57 1.00 -6.38
C LEU A 71 -13.77 1.71 -5.29
N GLU A 72 -13.65 1.11 -4.11
CA GLU A 72 -12.88 1.69 -3.01
C GLU A 72 -11.39 1.86 -3.40
N SER A 73 -10.79 0.81 -3.96
CA SER A 73 -9.39 0.85 -4.40
C SER A 73 -9.16 1.85 -5.54
N THR A 74 -10.07 1.91 -6.52
CA THR A 74 -10.01 2.87 -7.63
C THR A 74 -10.20 4.31 -7.13
N TRP A 75 -11.13 4.53 -6.21
CA TRP A 75 -11.37 5.84 -5.59
C TRP A 75 -10.14 6.32 -4.82
N LEU A 76 -9.57 5.46 -4.00
CA LEU A 76 -8.35 5.76 -3.25
C LEU A 76 -7.19 6.08 -4.21
N PHE A 77 -6.99 5.27 -5.24
CA PHE A 77 -5.96 5.51 -6.26
C PHE A 77 -6.14 6.86 -6.95
N TRP A 78 -7.37 7.19 -7.38
CA TRP A 78 -7.66 8.47 -8.01
C TRP A 78 -7.34 9.66 -7.08
N LYS A 79 -7.75 9.58 -5.81
CA LYS A 79 -7.47 10.59 -4.79
C LYS A 79 -5.96 10.76 -4.56
N GLN A 80 -5.23 9.66 -4.46
CA GLN A 80 -3.77 9.68 -4.31
C GLN A 80 -3.08 10.31 -5.53
N GLU A 81 -3.56 10.05 -6.74
CA GLU A 81 -3.01 10.66 -7.96
C GLU A 81 -3.27 12.17 -8.02
N VAL A 82 -4.46 12.62 -7.62
CA VAL A 82 -4.76 14.05 -7.49
C VAL A 82 -3.85 14.70 -6.44
N PHE A 83 -3.65 14.04 -5.30
CA PHE A 83 -2.74 14.52 -4.26
C PHE A 83 -1.30 14.63 -4.79
N LYS A 84 -0.75 13.57 -5.41
CA LYS A 84 0.60 13.55 -5.99
C LYS A 84 0.80 14.65 -7.02
N LYS A 85 -0.18 14.92 -7.88
CA LYS A 85 -0.12 16.01 -8.88
C LYS A 85 -0.11 17.40 -8.25
N SER A 86 -0.70 17.55 -7.06
CA SER A 86 -0.67 18.83 -6.34
C SER A 86 0.69 19.12 -5.69
N LEU A 87 1.50 18.07 -5.47
CA LEU A 87 2.83 18.20 -4.87
C LEU A 87 3.80 18.89 -5.84
N LYS A 88 4.29 20.06 -5.44
CA LYS A 88 5.35 20.77 -6.16
C LYS A 88 6.70 20.41 -5.55
N PHE A 89 7.51 19.67 -6.31
CA PHE A 89 8.89 19.36 -5.94
C PHE A 89 9.83 20.47 -6.38
N ILE A 90 10.84 20.73 -5.56
CA ILE A 90 11.96 21.62 -5.86
C ILE A 90 13.27 20.87 -5.61
N LEU A 91 14.32 21.26 -6.33
CA LEU A 91 15.67 20.76 -6.13
C LEU A 91 16.48 21.88 -5.46
N LEU A 92 17.10 21.57 -4.33
CA LEU A 92 17.95 22.49 -3.58
C LEU A 92 19.38 21.99 -3.60
N GLU A 93 20.32 22.88 -3.87
CA GLU A 93 21.75 22.60 -3.77
C GLU A 93 22.21 22.78 -2.32
N ILE A 94 22.96 21.81 -1.79
CA ILE A 94 23.54 21.86 -0.47
C ILE A 94 25.00 22.31 -0.61
N LYS A 95 25.30 23.52 -0.13
CA LYS A 95 26.67 24.06 -0.12
C LYS A 95 27.37 23.67 1.17
N ILE A 96 28.29 22.71 1.08
CA ILE A 96 29.11 22.30 2.22
C ILE A 96 30.29 23.29 2.35
N PRO A 97 30.47 23.96 3.50
CA PRO A 97 31.60 24.86 3.72
C PRO A 97 32.92 24.08 3.69
N ARG A 98 33.95 24.64 3.03
CA ARG A 98 35.28 24.01 2.87
C ARG A 98 36.03 23.70 4.18
N ILE A 99 35.62 24.26 5.33
CA ILE A 99 36.36 24.22 6.60
C ILE A 99 35.62 23.40 7.67
N ILE A 100 34.82 22.41 7.27
CA ILE A 100 34.16 21.55 8.25
C ILE A 100 34.47 20.09 7.92
N GLU A 101 35.29 19.47 8.78
CA GLU A 101 35.31 18.02 8.95
C GLU A 101 33.96 17.61 9.55
N LYS A 102 32.91 17.58 8.72
CA LYS A 102 31.61 17.05 9.13
C LYS A 102 31.82 15.55 9.35
N SER A 103 31.86 15.15 10.62
CA SER A 103 31.96 13.73 10.98
C SER A 103 30.73 12.97 10.46
N PRO A 104 30.83 11.64 10.25
CA PRO A 104 29.67 10.82 9.90
C PRO A 104 28.48 11.02 10.85
N GLN A 105 28.74 11.33 12.12
CA GLN A 105 27.73 11.62 13.14
C GLN A 105 26.89 12.88 12.83
N ALA A 106 27.51 13.92 12.26
CA ALA A 106 26.78 15.12 11.84
C ALA A 106 25.82 14.80 10.69
N MET A 107 26.21 13.89 9.79
CA MET A 107 25.36 13.46 8.69
C MET A 107 24.21 12.57 9.16
N GLU A 108 24.44 11.69 10.14
CA GLU A 108 23.35 10.92 10.78
C GLU A 108 22.28 11.83 11.38
N GLN A 109 22.68 12.92 12.03
CA GLN A 109 21.72 13.87 12.59
C GLN A 109 20.92 14.61 11.50
N VAL A 110 21.55 14.97 10.38
CA VAL A 110 20.86 15.55 9.22
C VAL A 110 19.86 14.55 8.63
N LEU A 111 20.25 13.29 8.45
CA LEU A 111 19.38 12.24 7.94
C LEU A 111 18.22 11.93 8.89
N ALA A 112 18.46 11.92 10.21
CA ALA A 112 17.43 11.76 11.22
C ALA A 112 16.39 12.88 11.15
N ASN A 113 16.83 14.13 10.99
CA ASN A 113 15.95 15.28 10.82
C ASN A 113 15.17 15.24 9.50
N LEU A 114 15.78 14.77 8.40
CA LEU A 114 15.06 14.55 7.15
C LEU A 114 14.00 13.45 7.27
N HIS A 115 14.28 12.40 8.03
CA HIS A 115 13.33 11.30 8.26
C HIS A 115 12.11 11.74 9.08
N THR A 116 12.26 12.68 10.03
CA THR A 116 11.11 13.22 10.79
C THR A 116 10.24 14.17 9.98
N LEU A 117 10.77 14.81 8.94
CA LEU A 117 9.99 15.62 7.99
C LEU A 117 9.09 14.79 7.06
N ARG A 118 9.15 13.46 7.15
CA ARG A 118 8.23 12.58 6.43
C ARG A 118 6.82 12.74 6.99
N ASN A 119 5.95 13.41 6.24
CA ASN A 119 4.51 13.33 6.47
C ASN A 119 4.08 11.87 6.29
N ALA A 120 3.73 11.20 7.39
CA ALA A 120 2.92 9.99 7.35
C ALA A 120 1.47 10.43 7.60
N PRO A 121 0.47 9.88 6.87
CA PRO A 121 -0.93 10.19 7.14
C PRO A 121 -1.23 9.81 8.60
N GLY A 122 -1.57 10.80 9.41
CA GLY A 122 -1.77 10.66 10.86
C GLY A 122 -3.09 9.98 11.17
N ASP A 123 -4.10 10.24 10.33
CA ASP A 123 -5.46 9.71 10.49
C ASP A 123 -5.96 8.88 9.30
N VAL A 124 -6.76 7.86 9.62
CA VAL A 124 -7.47 7.03 8.65
C VAL A 124 -8.38 7.91 7.75
N SER A 125 -8.92 8.99 8.31
CA SER A 125 -9.70 9.99 7.58
C SER A 125 -8.87 10.73 6.52
N GLU A 126 -7.64 11.16 6.83
CA GLU A 126 -6.74 11.83 5.87
C GLU A 126 -6.40 10.91 4.71
N ARG A 127 -6.14 9.63 5.00
CA ARG A 127 -5.83 8.62 3.98
C ARG A 127 -6.97 8.41 2.99
N TYR A 128 -8.21 8.25 3.45
CA TYR A 128 -9.34 7.94 2.57
C TYR A 128 -10.03 9.18 1.98
N ARG A 129 -10.04 10.31 2.72
CA ARG A 129 -10.72 11.55 2.29
C ARG A 129 -9.82 12.51 1.54
N GLU A 130 -8.58 12.66 1.98
CA GLU A 130 -7.61 13.56 1.33
C GLU A 130 -6.74 12.81 0.32
N GLY A 131 -6.54 11.51 0.52
CA GLY A 131 -5.65 10.71 -0.32
C GLY A 131 -4.19 11.02 -0.04
N GLU A 132 -3.87 11.50 1.17
CA GLU A 132 -2.50 11.85 1.55
C GLU A 132 -1.62 10.61 1.47
N VAL A 133 -0.51 10.75 0.76
CA VAL A 133 0.53 9.73 0.65
C VAL A 133 1.81 10.25 1.24
N THR A 134 2.59 9.31 1.78
CA THR A 134 3.91 9.60 2.30
C THR A 134 4.78 10.27 1.23
N VAL A 135 5.24 11.47 1.57
CA VAL A 135 6.09 12.27 0.69
C VAL A 135 7.50 11.71 0.73
N TRP A 136 8.12 11.55 -0.44
CA TRP A 136 9.50 11.09 -0.57
C TRP A 136 10.47 12.26 -0.75
N PHE A 137 11.67 12.08 -0.19
CA PHE A 137 12.84 12.90 -0.44
C PHE A 137 13.81 12.12 -1.32
N SER A 138 14.62 12.82 -2.12
CA SER A 138 15.71 12.20 -2.87
C SER A 138 16.98 13.02 -2.67
N LEU A 139 18.08 12.34 -2.36
CA LEU A 139 19.41 12.91 -2.22
C LEU A 139 20.21 12.50 -3.45
N GLU A 140 20.69 13.48 -4.19
CA GLU A 140 21.43 13.28 -5.45
C GLU A 140 22.84 13.86 -5.30
N ILE A 141 23.82 13.18 -5.90
CA ILE A 141 25.23 13.61 -5.93
C ILE A 141 25.61 13.72 -7.39
N ALA A 142 26.09 14.89 -7.81
CA ALA A 142 26.60 15.09 -9.16
C ALA A 142 27.98 15.74 -9.11
N SER A 143 28.85 15.37 -10.04
CA SER A 143 30.15 16.02 -10.20
C SER A 143 30.18 16.87 -11.46
N PHE A 144 30.55 18.13 -11.31
CA PHE A 144 30.75 19.07 -12.41
C PHE A 144 32.21 19.52 -12.41
N GLY A 145 32.97 19.15 -13.45
CA GLY A 145 34.35 19.61 -13.60
C GLY A 145 35.31 19.21 -12.48
N GLY A 146 35.02 18.13 -11.74
CA GLY A 146 35.81 17.67 -10.60
C GLY A 146 35.37 18.21 -9.24
N GLU A 147 34.39 19.12 -9.21
CA GLU A 147 33.71 19.54 -7.98
C GLU A 147 32.50 18.63 -7.73
N VAL A 148 32.28 18.23 -6.48
CA VAL A 148 31.15 17.37 -6.07
C VAL A 148 30.06 18.25 -5.48
N HIS A 149 28.86 18.18 -6.05
CA HIS A 149 27.68 18.91 -5.63
C HIS A 149 26.65 17.93 -5.07
N PHE A 150 26.02 18.32 -3.96
CA PHE A 150 24.96 17.58 -3.31
C PHE A 150 23.64 18.29 -3.53
N TYR A 151 22.61 17.56 -3.94
CA TYR A 151 21.28 18.08 -4.14
C TYR A 151 20.27 17.31 -3.30
N ILE A 152 19.25 18.04 -2.83
CA ILE A 152 18.09 17.46 -2.17
C ILE A 152 16.82 17.86 -2.91
N ARG A 153 16.04 16.85 -3.31
CA ARG A 153 14.70 17.02 -3.84
C ARG A 153 13.69 16.92 -2.71
N CYS A 154 12.99 18.01 -2.45
CA CYS A 154 11.94 18.08 -1.42
C CYS A 154 10.69 18.80 -1.94
N GLN A 155 9.61 18.79 -1.15
CA GLN A 155 8.45 19.61 -1.49
C GLN A 155 8.72 21.10 -1.24
N LYS A 156 8.10 21.95 -2.05
CA LYS A 156 8.17 23.41 -1.91
C LYS A 156 7.75 23.90 -0.52
N LYS A 157 6.76 23.25 0.11
CA LYS A 157 6.29 23.59 1.48
C LYS A 157 7.39 23.39 2.53
N GLN A 158 8.31 22.45 2.30
CA GLN A 158 9.39 22.09 3.21
C GLN A 158 10.68 22.87 2.92
N LYS A 159 10.71 23.73 1.89
CA LYS A 159 11.87 24.56 1.55
C LYS A 159 12.43 25.29 2.75
N ASN A 160 11.58 26.01 3.48
CA ASN A 160 12.00 26.82 4.63
C ASN A 160 12.53 25.97 5.79
N LEU A 161 12.07 24.72 5.91
CA LEU A 161 12.55 23.79 6.95
C LEU A 161 13.92 23.21 6.57
N VAL A 162 14.19 23.02 5.28
CA VAL A 162 15.49 22.58 4.78
C VAL A 162 16.50 23.73 4.80
N ASP A 163 16.08 24.93 4.41
CA ASP A 163 16.93 26.13 4.45
C ASP A 163 17.25 26.57 5.89
N GLY A 164 16.24 26.58 6.78
CA GLY A 164 16.37 27.03 8.16
C GLY A 164 17.11 26.05 9.10
N ASN A 165 17.32 24.80 8.68
CA ASN A 165 18.13 23.81 9.42
C ASN A 165 19.64 23.88 9.09
N GLY A 166 20.14 25.03 8.64
CA GLY A 166 21.57 25.31 8.56
C GLY A 166 22.29 24.80 7.31
N LEU A 167 21.59 24.68 6.17
CA LEU A 167 22.21 24.33 4.88
C LEU A 167 22.47 25.54 3.97
N ASN A 168 21.91 26.72 4.30
CA ASN A 168 22.05 27.96 3.53
C ASN A 168 22.43 29.17 4.39
N GLU A 169 22.83 28.97 5.64
CA GLU A 169 23.49 30.01 6.43
C GLU A 169 24.98 30.00 6.06
N GLY A 170 25.30 30.78 5.02
CA GLY A 170 26.66 31.25 4.77
C GLY A 170 27.05 32.36 5.73
#